data_AF-A0A948G7L7-F1
#
_entry.id   AF-A0A948G7L7-F1
#
_cell.length_a   1.000
_cell.length_b   1.000
_cell.length_c   1.000
_cell.angle_alpha   90.00
_cell.angle_beta   90.00
_cell.angle_gamma   90.00
#
_symmetry.space_group_name_H-M   'P 1'
#
loop_
_entity.id
_entity.type
_entity.pdbx_description
1 polymer ?
#
loop_
_entity_poly.entity_id
_entity_poly.type
_entity_poly.pdbx_seq_one_letter_code
_entity_poly.pdbx_strand_id
1 'polypeptide(L)'
;AQSSAGRCGFAGPKKATPYAAGVIVKSLMDTVHDYGVKEVDVRLKGVGSGREAAVRALNTQGLSILSIKDITPIPHNGPRPKKVRRV
;
A
#
# COMPACT_ATOMS: atom_id res chain seq x y z
N ALA A 1 12.23 6.35 4.63
CA ALA A 1 10.92 7.04 4.63
C ALA A 1 9.79 6.03 4.84
N GLN A 2 8.76 6.36 5.64
CA GLN A 2 7.56 5.53 5.83
C GLN A 2 6.32 6.42 6.00
N SER A 3 5.22 6.05 5.37
CA SER A 3 3.91 6.70 5.51
C SER A 3 2.82 5.64 5.74
N SER A 4 1.78 5.98 6.48
CA SER A 4 0.66 5.09 6.77
C SER A 4 -0.64 5.86 6.92
N ALA A 5 -1.78 5.18 6.76
CA ALA A 5 -3.10 5.82 6.89
C ALA A 5 -3.28 6.54 8.24
N GLY A 6 -2.74 5.96 9.33
CA GLY A 6 -2.78 6.59 10.65
C GLY A 6 -1.90 7.84 10.73
N ARG A 7 -0.72 7.83 10.09
CA ARG A 7 0.17 9.01 10.03
C ARG A 7 -0.46 10.17 9.26
N CYS A 8 -1.26 9.87 8.24
CA CYS A 8 -2.03 10.87 7.48
C CYS A 8 -3.36 11.27 8.14
N GLY A 9 -3.63 10.85 9.39
CA GLY A 9 -4.82 11.25 10.14
C GLY A 9 -6.11 10.50 9.79
N PHE A 10 -6.06 9.44 8.99
CA PHE A 10 -7.25 8.63 8.71
C PHE A 10 -7.57 7.68 9.86
N ALA A 11 -8.83 7.67 10.30
CA ALA A 11 -9.34 6.82 11.38
C ALA A 11 -10.47 5.88 10.92
N GLY A 12 -10.58 4.73 11.59
CA GLY A 12 -11.64 3.74 11.36
C GLY A 12 -11.69 3.22 9.91
N PRO A 13 -12.89 3.03 9.33
CA PRO A 13 -13.06 2.44 7.99
C PRO A 13 -12.48 3.33 6.88
N LYS A 14 -12.28 4.64 7.14
CA LYS A 14 -11.71 5.59 6.17
C LYS A 14 -10.26 5.22 5.78
N LYS A 15 -9.56 4.43 6.61
CA LYS A 15 -8.20 3.92 6.32
C LYS A 15 -8.15 2.99 5.10
N ALA A 16 -9.24 2.27 4.80
CA ALA A 16 -9.29 1.27 3.73
C ALA A 16 -9.75 1.86 2.37
N THR A 17 -9.81 3.18 2.24
CA THR A 17 -10.29 3.83 1.02
C THR A 17 -9.16 4.04 0.02
N PRO A 18 -9.44 3.99 -1.31
CA PRO A 18 -8.44 4.28 -2.33
C PRO A 18 -7.95 5.73 -2.27
N TYR A 19 -8.80 6.67 -1.82
CA TYR A 19 -8.41 8.05 -1.58
C TYR A 19 -7.29 8.17 -0.55
N ALA A 20 -7.40 7.44 0.57
CA ALA A 20 -6.36 7.42 1.58
C ALA A 20 -5.02 6.92 1.02
N ALA A 21 -5.04 5.92 0.12
CA ALA A 21 -3.83 5.41 -0.52
C ALA A 21 -3.07 6.50 -1.31
N GLY A 22 -3.78 7.35 -2.06
CA GLY A 22 -3.17 8.46 -2.80
C GLY A 22 -2.51 9.49 -1.88
N VAL A 23 -3.20 9.87 -0.79
CA VAL A 23 -2.65 10.83 0.20
C VAL A 23 -1.42 10.26 0.91
N ILE A 24 -1.45 8.98 1.28
CA ILE A 24 -0.32 8.29 1.92
C ILE A 24 0.91 8.30 1.01
N VAL A 25 0.72 8.01 -0.28
CA VAL A 25 1.79 8.02 -1.27
C VAL A 25 2.34 9.43 -1.46
N LYS A 26 1.50 10.46 -1.52
CA LYS A 26 1.96 11.85 -1.60
C LYS A 26 2.88 12.22 -0.43
N SER A 27 2.43 11.95 0.80
CA SER A 27 3.27 12.20 2.00
C SER A 27 4.55 11.36 2.04
N LEU A 28 4.54 10.15 1.45
CA LEU A 28 5.75 9.36 1.29
C LEU A 28 6.72 10.06 0.31
N MET A 29 6.21 10.53 -0.83
CA MET A 29 7.02 11.19 -1.86
C MET A 29 7.68 12.47 -1.36
N ASP A 30 6.96 13.28 -0.60
CA ASP A 30 7.53 14.51 0.00
C ASP A 30 8.80 14.18 0.80
N THR A 31 8.79 13.07 1.55
CA THR A 31 9.97 12.63 2.31
C THR A 31 11.01 11.88 1.49
N VAL A 32 10.65 11.32 0.34
CA VAL A 32 11.55 10.52 -0.52
C VAL A 32 12.25 11.41 -1.55
N HIS A 33 11.65 12.54 -1.92
CA HIS A 33 12.20 13.48 -2.89
C HIS A 33 13.57 14.01 -2.47
N ASP A 34 13.75 14.27 -1.17
CA ASP A 34 15.03 14.69 -0.57
C ASP A 34 16.16 13.68 -0.78
N TYR A 35 15.83 12.40 -1.00
CA TYR A 35 16.81 11.32 -1.20
C TYR A 35 17.09 11.03 -2.68
N GLY A 36 16.43 11.69 -3.63
CA GLY A 36 16.73 11.58 -5.07
C GLY A 36 16.39 10.23 -5.72
N VAL A 37 15.44 9.47 -5.16
CA VAL A 37 15.02 8.16 -5.69
C VAL A 37 14.21 8.32 -6.98
N LYS A 38 14.58 7.60 -8.04
CA LYS A 38 13.92 7.66 -9.36
C LYS A 38 13.20 6.36 -9.77
N GLU A 39 13.69 5.25 -9.24
CA GLU A 39 13.33 3.89 -9.66
C GLU A 39 12.99 3.04 -8.46
N VAL A 40 11.88 2.28 -8.53
CA VAL A 40 11.38 1.50 -7.39
C VAL A 40 10.82 0.15 -7.81
N ASP A 41 11.16 -0.88 -7.02
CA ASP A 41 10.51 -2.18 -7.05
C ASP A 41 9.35 -2.23 -6.06
N VAL A 42 8.14 -2.49 -6.57
CA VAL A 42 6.91 -2.47 -5.76
C VAL A 42 6.58 -3.87 -5.28
N ARG A 43 6.59 -4.06 -3.95
CA ARG A 43 6.17 -5.32 -3.30
C ARG A 43 4.80 -5.14 -2.64
N LEU A 44 3.79 -5.83 -3.17
CA LEU A 44 2.41 -5.75 -2.70
C LEU A 44 2.13 -6.88 -1.73
N LYS A 45 1.57 -6.56 -0.56
CA LYS A 45 1.17 -7.56 0.45
C LYS A 45 -0.30 -7.38 0.80
N GLY A 46 -1.06 -8.46 0.65
CA GLY A 46 -2.49 -8.49 0.96
C GLY A 46 -3.39 -8.19 -0.24
N VAL A 47 -4.64 -8.60 -0.11
CA VAL A 47 -5.73 -8.28 -1.03
C VAL A 47 -6.60 -7.21 -0.39
N GLY A 48 -6.73 -6.06 -1.05
CA GLY A 48 -7.47 -4.91 -0.51
C GLY A 48 -7.64 -3.80 -1.53
N SER A 49 -8.65 -2.97 -1.33
CA SER A 49 -9.06 -1.85 -2.20
C SER A 49 -7.96 -0.81 -2.45
N GLY A 50 -7.03 -0.64 -1.50
CA GLY A 50 -5.93 0.32 -1.62
C GLY A 50 -4.77 -0.14 -2.51
N ARG A 51 -4.74 -1.41 -2.94
CA ARG A 51 -3.58 -2.02 -3.62
C ARG A 51 -3.26 -1.34 -4.95
N GLU A 52 -4.22 -1.31 -5.87
CA GLU A 52 -4.00 -0.69 -7.18
C GLU A 52 -3.91 0.83 -7.10
N ALA A 53 -4.67 1.43 -6.18
CA ALA A 53 -4.67 2.88 -5.96
C ALA A 53 -3.28 3.36 -5.53
N ALA A 54 -2.58 2.61 -4.68
CA ALA A 54 -1.21 2.94 -4.26
C ALA A 54 -0.22 2.87 -5.44
N VAL A 55 -0.30 1.83 -6.27
CA VAL A 55 0.58 1.68 -7.45
C VAL A 55 0.35 2.81 -8.45
N ARG A 56 -0.92 3.13 -8.74
CA ARG A 56 -1.27 4.25 -9.62
C ARG A 56 -0.77 5.58 -9.08
N ALA A 57 -0.94 5.83 -7.78
CA ALA A 57 -0.47 7.05 -7.15
C ALA A 57 1.06 7.18 -7.20
N LEU A 58 1.82 6.08 -7.06
CA LEU A 58 3.28 6.10 -7.19
C LEU A 58 3.71 6.50 -8.60
N ASN A 59 3.03 5.98 -9.62
CA ASN A 59 3.27 6.34 -11.01
C ASN A 59 2.95 7.82 -11.28
N THR A 60 1.83 8.32 -10.75
CA THR A 60 1.44 9.75 -10.89
C THR A 60 2.45 10.71 -10.28
N GLN A 61 3.17 10.29 -9.22
CA GLN A 61 4.20 11.11 -8.57
C GLN A 61 5.56 11.05 -9.28
N GLY A 62 5.65 10.38 -10.43
CA GLY A 62 6.84 10.41 -11.29
C GLY A 62 7.93 9.40 -10.93
N LEU A 63 7.64 8.40 -10.11
CA LEU A 63 8.54 7.26 -9.90
C LEU A 63 8.39 6.23 -11.02
N SER A 64 9.53 5.77 -11.56
CA SER A 64 9.55 4.67 -12.51
C SER A 64 9.42 3.33 -11.79
N ILE A 65 8.39 2.57 -12.13
CA ILE A 65 8.12 1.25 -11.55
C ILE A 65 8.79 0.19 -12.43
N LEU A 66 9.85 -0.43 -11.93
CA LEU A 66 10.57 -1.50 -12.64
C LEU A 66 9.85 -2.84 -12.56
N SER A 67 9.38 -3.20 -11.36
CA SER A 67 8.71 -4.47 -11.14
C SER A 67 7.59 -4.36 -10.11
N ILE A 68 6.55 -5.18 -10.32
CA ILE A 68 5.45 -5.34 -9.38
C ILE A 68 5.43 -6.81 -8.96
N LYS A 69 5.72 -7.07 -7.68
CA LYS A 69 5.72 -8.42 -7.11
C LYS A 69 4.65 -8.54 -6.03
N ASP A 70 3.75 -9.50 -6.18
CA ASP A 70 2.81 -9.89 -5.14
C ASP A 70 3.49 -10.84 -4.15
N ILE A 71 3.51 -10.46 -2.87
CA ILE A 71 4.04 -11.24 -1.76
C ILE A 71 2.93 -11.59 -0.75
N THR A 72 1.69 -11.71 -1.22
CA THR A 72 0.56 -12.22 -0.42
C THR A 72 0.91 -13.59 0.16
N PRO A 73 0.83 -13.76 1.50
CA PRO A 73 1.21 -15.02 2.13
C PRO A 73 0.17 -16.09 1.85
N ILE A 74 0.59 -17.18 1.20
CA ILE A 74 -0.21 -18.39 0.98
C ILE A 74 0.32 -19.47 1.95
N PRO A 75 -0.44 -19.84 3.00
CA PRO A 75 0.02 -20.83 3.96
C PRO A 75 -0.17 -22.26 3.42
N HIS A 76 0.89 -23.07 3.40
CA HIS A 76 0.81 -24.50 3.08
C HIS A 76 0.31 -25.29 4.30
N ASN A 77 -1.01 -25.43 4.45
CA ASN A 77 -1.65 -26.08 5.61
C ASN A 77 -1.22 -25.50 6.97
N GLY A 78 -1.06 -24.17 7.02
CA GLY A 78 -0.67 -23.43 8.22
C GLY A 78 -1.78 -23.26 9.27
N PRO A 79 -1.74 -22.18 10.09
CA PRO A 79 -2.73 -21.94 11.14
C PRO A 79 -4.16 -22.01 10.62
N ARG A 80 -5.05 -22.66 11.37
CA ARG A 80 -6.46 -22.77 11.00
C ARG A 80 -7.08 -21.36 10.86
N PRO A 81 -7.69 -21.02 9.71
CA PRO A 81 -8.37 -19.74 9.54
C PRO A 81 -9.55 -19.61 10.51
N LYS A 82 -9.89 -18.37 10.88
CA LYS A 82 -11.01 -18.09 11.77
C LYS A 82 -12.29 -18.70 11.20
N LYS A 83 -13.11 -19.31 12.06
CA LYS A 83 -14.43 -19.85 11.69
C LYS A 83 -15.21 -18.78 10.92
N VAL A 84 -15.82 -19.19 9.79
CA VAL A 84 -16.66 -18.31 8.95
C VAL A 84 -17.69 -17.64 9.85
N ARG A 85 -17.73 -16.30 9.81
CA ARG A 85 -18.68 -15.52 10.60
C ARG A 85 -20.07 -15.72 10.02
N ARG A 86 -21.04 -16.00 10.89
CA ARG A 86 -22.46 -15.97 10.54
C ARG A 86 -22.91 -14.53 10.77
N VAL A 87 -22.92 -13.74 9.71
CA VAL A 87 -23.47 -12.38 9.68
C VAL A 87 -24.58 -12.39 8.66
#